data_AF-A0AA47M2I9-F1
#
_entry.id   AF-A0AA47M2I9-F1
#
_cell.length_a   1.000
_cell.length_b   1.000
_cell.length_c   1.000
_cell.angle_alpha   90.00
_cell.angle_beta   90.00
_cell.angle_gamma   90.00
#
_symmetry.space_group_name_H-M   'P 1'
#
loop_
_entity.id
_entity.type
_entity.pdbx_description
1 polymer ?
#
loop_
_entity_poly.entity_id
_entity_poly.type
_entity_poly.pdbx_seq_one_letter_code
_entity_poly.pdbx_strand_id
1 'polypeptide(L)'
;MGLAPDYIADLLTSYEPERTLRSSGGSFLAIPWSNLKTKGDRAFSILAPRLWNDLPEEIRVKSGWKRSRPEPGYTATEQTVEMGEGRGQRRVNIEKRAG
;
A
#
# COMPACT_ATOMS: atom_id res chain seq x y z
N MET A 1 -11.41 22.03 17.87
CA MET A 1 -10.86 22.07 16.50
C MET A 1 -11.83 21.30 15.62
N GLY A 2 -12.42 21.96 14.62
CA GLY A 2 -13.38 21.31 13.72
C GLY A 2 -12.66 20.27 12.88
N LEU A 3 -12.81 19.00 13.27
CA LEU A 3 -12.40 17.88 12.42
C LEU A 3 -13.31 17.91 11.19
N ALA A 4 -12.72 17.77 10.01
CA ALA A 4 -13.52 17.59 8.80
C ALA A 4 -14.47 16.41 9.02
N PRO A 5 -15.70 16.48 8.49
CA PRO A 5 -16.58 15.32 8.48
C PRO A 5 -15.89 14.10 7.86
N ASP A 6 -16.13 12.92 8.42
CA ASP A 6 -15.45 11.67 8.01
C ASP A 6 -15.58 11.39 6.52
N TYR A 7 -16.73 11.75 5.93
CA TYR A 7 -16.97 11.59 4.49
C TYR A 7 -15.95 12.32 3.61
N ILE A 8 -15.32 13.40 4.11
CA ILE A 8 -14.28 14.11 3.35
C ILE A 8 -12.98 13.32 3.34
N ALA A 9 -12.64 12.68 4.46
CA ALA A 9 -11.47 11.82 4.56
C ALA A 9 -11.63 10.59 3.67
N ASP A 10 -12.83 10.00 3.63
CA ASP A 10 -13.16 8.84 2.80
C ASP A 10 -13.05 9.11 1.29
N LEU A 11 -13.09 10.37 0.85
CA LEU A 11 -12.89 10.76 -0.55
C LEU A 11 -11.44 10.73 -1.00
N LEU A 12 -10.48 10.62 -0.08
CA LEU A 12 -9.04 10.68 -0.35
C LEU A 12 -8.38 9.33 -0.03
N THR A 13 -7.48 8.90 -0.90
CA THR A 13 -6.79 7.61 -0.75
C THR A 13 -5.28 7.82 -0.81
N SER A 14 -4.54 7.17 0.11
CA SER A 14 -3.08 7.15 0.08
C SER A 14 -2.57 6.47 -1.19
N TYR A 15 -1.49 7.01 -1.76
CA TYR A 15 -0.84 6.36 -2.89
C TYR A 15 0.04 5.20 -2.39
N GLU A 16 -0.40 3.96 -2.67
CA GLU A 16 0.31 2.73 -2.31
C GLU A 16 0.74 1.97 -3.57
N PRO A 17 2.00 2.14 -4.03
CA PRO A 17 2.50 1.39 -5.17
C PRO A 17 2.79 -0.07 -4.78
N GLU A 18 2.51 -1.01 -5.68
CA GLU A 18 2.76 -2.45 -5.51
C GLU A 18 4.23 -2.78 -5.22
N ARG A 19 5.14 -1.94 -5.71
CA ARG A 19 6.58 -2.04 -5.47
C ARG A 19 7.13 -0.77 -4.85
N THR A 20 8.14 -0.92 -4.01
CA THR A 20 8.87 0.21 -3.43
C THR A 20 9.59 0.99 -4.53
N LEU A 21 9.12 2.20 -4.82
CA LEU A 21 9.74 3.16 -5.73
C LEU A 21 10.53 4.21 -4.95
N ARG A 22 11.48 4.89 -5.59
CA ARG A 22 12.21 6.01 -4.97
C ARG A 22 11.26 7.15 -4.52
N SER A 23 10.09 7.29 -5.16
CA SER A 23 9.02 8.22 -4.78
C SER A 23 8.02 7.67 -3.77
N SER A 24 8.07 6.37 -3.43
CA SER A 24 7.17 5.75 -2.45
C SER A 24 7.38 6.25 -1.01
N GLY A 25 8.40 7.10 -0.81
CA GLY A 25 8.66 7.83 0.42
C GLY A 25 7.76 9.06 0.65
N GLY A 26 7.18 9.61 -0.42
CA GLY A 26 6.47 10.89 -0.36
C GLY A 26 5.01 10.77 0.08
N SER A 27 4.49 11.83 0.72
CA SER A 27 3.07 11.99 1.06
C SER A 27 2.25 12.26 -0.21
N PHE A 28 2.04 11.25 -1.05
CA PHE A 28 1.25 11.33 -2.28
C PHE A 28 -0.15 10.74 -2.08
N LEU A 29 -1.12 11.29 -2.82
CA LEU A 29 -2.50 10.78 -2.86
C LEU A 29 -2.79 10.13 -4.22
N ALA A 30 -3.59 9.07 -4.20
CA ALA A 30 -4.06 8.42 -5.41
C ALA A 30 -5.11 9.32 -6.10
N ILE A 31 -4.98 9.47 -7.43
CA ILE A 31 -5.93 10.23 -8.24
C ILE A 31 -6.86 9.21 -8.93
N PRO A 32 -8.16 9.16 -8.61
CA PRO A 32 -9.07 8.23 -9.23
C PRO A 32 -9.29 8.59 -10.70
N TRP A 33 -9.59 7.58 -11.51
CA TRP A 33 -9.89 7.78 -12.92
C TRP A 33 -11.32 8.29 -13.12
N SER A 34 -11.50 9.29 -13.98
CA SER A 34 -12.79 9.86 -14.34
C SER A 34 -12.97 9.77 -15.85
N ASN A 35 -14.13 9.24 -16.26
CA ASN A 35 -14.55 9.21 -17.67
C ASN A 35 -15.28 10.50 -18.09
N LEU A 36 -15.51 11.44 -17.15
CA LEU A 36 -16.28 12.66 -17.38
C LEU A 36 -15.36 13.87 -17.50
N LYS A 37 -15.10 14.28 -18.75
CA LYS A 37 -14.24 15.42 -19.15
C LYS A 37 -14.65 16.81 -18.60
N THR A 38 -15.74 16.90 -17.84
CA THR A 38 -16.33 18.18 -17.42
C THR A 38 -16.48 18.27 -15.91
N LYS A 39 -17.60 17.79 -15.36
CA LYS A 39 -17.92 17.93 -13.94
C LYS A 39 -17.20 16.90 -13.06
N GLY A 40 -16.96 15.70 -13.60
CA GLY A 40 -16.25 14.63 -12.89
C GLY A 40 -14.85 15.06 -12.48
N ASP A 41 -14.08 15.61 -13.41
CA ASP A 41 -12.69 16.03 -13.16
C ASP A 41 -12.55 17.17 -12.13
N ARG A 42 -13.63 17.89 -11.84
CA ARG A 42 -13.66 18.96 -10.83
C ARG A 42 -14.13 18.50 -9.45
N ALA A 43 -14.46 17.22 -9.27
CA ALA A 43 -14.85 16.68 -7.98
C ALA A 43 -13.69 16.82 -6.97
N PHE A 44 -14.03 17.01 -5.70
CA PHE A 44 -13.04 17.13 -4.62
C PHE A 44 -12.09 15.92 -4.58
N SER A 45 -12.64 14.70 -4.74
CA SER A 45 -11.86 13.45 -4.81
C SER A 45 -10.86 13.37 -5.97
N ILE A 46 -10.94 14.26 -6.96
CA ILE A 46 -10.01 14.30 -8.11
C ILE A 46 -9.10 15.52 -8.05
N LEU A 47 -9.64 16.72 -7.83
CA LEU A 47 -8.83 17.94 -7.80
C LEU A 47 -7.95 18.05 -6.57
N ALA A 48 -8.45 17.65 -5.39
CA ALA A 48 -7.66 17.72 -4.16
C ALA A 48 -6.36 16.89 -4.24
N PRO A 49 -6.37 15.60 -4.65
CA PRO A 49 -5.12 14.84 -4.77
C PRO A 49 -4.20 15.36 -5.88
N ARG A 50 -4.74 15.93 -6.98
CA ARG A 50 -3.93 16.58 -8.03
C ARG A 50 -3.16 17.78 -7.48
N LEU A 51 -3.88 18.74 -6.90
CA LEU A 51 -3.29 19.95 -6.33
C LEU A 51 -2.30 19.63 -5.21
N TRP A 52 -2.62 18.63 -4.38
CA TRP A 52 -1.71 18.16 -3.35
C TRP A 52 -0.42 17.60 -3.95
N ASN A 53 -0.51 16.73 -4.96
CA ASN A 53 0.66 16.11 -5.58
C ASN A 53 1.55 17.11 -6.35
N ASP A 54 1.00 18.23 -6.83
CA ASP A 54 1.75 19.32 -7.47
C ASP A 54 2.57 20.15 -6.47
N LEU A 55 2.35 19.98 -5.16
CA LEU A 55 3.12 20.69 -4.13
C LEU A 55 4.54 20.12 -3.97
N PRO A 56 5.54 20.99 -3.74
CA PRO A 56 6.86 20.57 -3.29
C PRO A 56 6.80 19.66 -2.06
N GLU A 57 7.70 18.68 -2.01
CA GLU A 57 7.75 17.69 -0.92
C GLU A 57 7.88 18.35 0.45
N GLU A 58 8.71 19.41 0.56
CA GLU A 58 8.94 20.19 1.77
C GLU A 58 7.64 20.68 2.43
N ILE A 59 6.67 21.10 1.62
CA ILE A 59 5.37 21.60 2.09
C ILE A 59 4.49 20.43 2.55
N ARG A 60 4.54 19.31 1.84
CA ARG A 60 3.73 18.11 2.12
C ARG A 60 4.17 17.36 3.38
N VAL A 61 5.46 17.39 3.71
CA VAL A 61 6.01 16.72 4.90
C VAL A 61 6.02 17.60 6.15
N LYS A 62 5.76 18.91 6.00
CA LYS A 62 5.77 19.89 7.09
C LYS A 62 4.80 19.55 8.24
N SER A 63 3.69 18.87 7.95
CA SER A 63 2.66 18.54 8.94
C SER A 63 3.01 17.35 9.84
N GLY A 64 4.20 16.77 9.73
CA GLY A 64 4.63 15.70 10.64
C GLY A 64 3.84 14.40 10.51
N TRP A 65 3.17 14.18 9.36
CA TRP A 65 2.46 12.95 9.06
C TRP A 65 3.42 11.76 9.17
N LYS A 66 3.31 11.03 10.29
CA LYS A 66 4.09 9.81 10.51
C LYS A 66 3.34 8.67 9.85
N ARG A 67 3.92 8.15 8.76
CA ARG A 67 3.43 6.91 8.15
C ARG A 67 3.62 5.79 9.16
N SER A 68 2.54 5.24 9.67
CA SER A 68 2.51 3.90 10.24
C SER A 68 2.62 2.89 9.10
N ARG A 69 3.79 2.82 8.45
CA ARG A 69 4.10 1.66 7.60
C ARG A 69 4.35 0.52 8.59
N PRO A 70 3.56 -0.57 8.60
CA PRO A 70 4.06 -1.81 9.15
C PRO A 70 5.20 -2.23 8.23
N GLU A 71 6.42 -2.30 8.75
CA GLU A 71 7.56 -2.89 8.04
C GLU A 71 7.11 -4.26 7.51
N PRO A 72 7.22 -4.53 6.19
CA PRO A 72 7.00 -5.88 5.70
C PRO A 72 8.01 -6.77 6.44
N GLY A 73 7.50 -7.60 7.34
CA GLY A 73 8.29 -8.52 8.15
C GLY A 73 9.06 -9.46 7.23
N TYR A 74 10.30 -9.09 6.91
CA TYR A 74 11.30 -10.03 6.45
C TYR A 74 11.74 -10.84 7.69
N THR A 75 10.90 -11.73 8.20
CA THR A 75 11.43 -12.82 9.03
C THR A 75 12.02 -13.87 8.11
N ALA A 76 13.11 -13.51 7.43
CA ALA A 76 14.07 -14.48 6.92
C ALA A 76 14.93 -14.91 8.10
N THR A 77 14.46 -15.87 8.89
CA THR A 77 15.37 -16.73 9.64
C THR A 77 15.70 -17.89 8.73
N GLU A 78 16.86 -17.81 8.08
CA GLU A 78 17.57 -19.00 7.63
C GLU A 78 17.73 -19.91 8.86
N GLN A 79 16.97 -21.01 8.92
CA GLN A 79 17.32 -22.13 9.76
C GLN A 79 18.23 -23.04 8.96
N THR A 80 19.53 -22.74 8.97
CA THR A 80 20.56 -23.76 8.75
C THR A 80 20.50 -24.69 9.95
N VAL A 81 19.74 -25.79 9.82
CA VAL A 81 19.89 -26.93 10.72
C VAL A 81 20.96 -27.81 10.12
N GLU A 82 22.17 -27.70 10.65
CA GLU A 82 23.21 -28.66 10.37
C GLU A 82 22.82 -30.07 10.86
N MET A 83 23.02 -31.03 9.98
CA MET A 83 23.52 -32.38 10.24
C MET A 83 22.77 -33.22 11.30
N GLY A 84 21.88 -34.08 10.83
CA GLY A 84 21.44 -35.28 11.53
C GLY A 84 21.18 -36.41 10.53
N GLU A 85 22.07 -37.40 10.52
CA GLU A 85 22.01 -38.60 9.68
C GLU A 85 20.67 -39.34 9.84
N GLY A 86 20.01 -39.72 8.75
CA GLY A 86 18.72 -40.41 8.86
C GLY A 86 18.07 -40.82 7.55
N ARG A 87 18.49 -41.99 7.08
CA ARG A 87 17.89 -42.85 6.03
C ARG A 87 16.43 -42.54 5.66
N GLY A 88 16.22 -42.18 4.39
CA GLY A 88 15.07 -42.52 3.54
C GLY A 88 13.65 -42.40 4.10
N GLN A 89 12.88 -41.44 3.60
CA GLN A 89 11.41 -41.50 3.65
C GLN A 89 10.81 -41.18 2.28
N ARG A 90 10.22 -42.23 1.68
CA ARG A 90 9.48 -42.22 0.43
C ARG A 90 8.17 -41.46 0.62
N ARG A 91 7.87 -40.52 -0.29
CA ARG A 91 6.56 -39.86 -0.37
C ARG A 91 5.61 -40.77 -1.15
N VAL A 92 4.48 -41.16 -0.55
CA VAL A 92 3.34 -41.76 -1.24
C VAL A 92 2.21 -40.73 -1.30
N ASN A 93 1.78 -40.37 -2.50
CA ASN A 93 0.64 -39.50 -2.72
C ASN A 93 -0.62 -40.38 -2.84
N ILE A 94 -1.64 -40.09 -2.03
CA ILE A 94 -2.93 -40.79 -2.10
C ILE A 94 -3.99 -39.77 -2.55
N GLU A 95 -4.47 -39.93 -3.78
CA GLU A 95 -5.53 -39.13 -4.38
C GLU A 95 -6.89 -39.68 -3.93
N LYS A 96 -7.71 -38.86 -3.25
CA LYS A 96 -9.10 -39.23 -2.93
C LYS A 96 -10.05 -38.62 -3.97
N ARG A 97 -10.72 -39.48 -4.74
CA ARG A 97 -11.84 -39.12 -5.61
C ARG A 97 -13.09 -38.79 -4.80
N ALA A 98 -13.82 -37.79 -5.28
CA ALA A 98 -15.11 -37.36 -4.77
C ALA A 98 -16.22 -38.38 -5.06
N GLY A 99 -17.14 -38.51 -4.10
CA GLY A 99 -18.46 -39.11 -4.22
C GLY A 99 -19.44 -38.28 -3.41
#